data_AF-A0A820JWR6-F1
#
_entry.id   AF-A0A820JWR6-F1
#
_cell.length_a   1.000
_cell.length_b   1.000
_cell.length_c   1.000
_cell.angle_alpha   90.00
_cell.angle_beta   90.00
_cell.angle_gamma   90.00
#
_symmetry.space_group_name_H-M   'P 1'
#
loop_
_entity.id
_entity.type
_entity.pdbx_description
1 polymer ?
#
loop_
_entity_poly.entity_id
_entity_poly.type
_entity_poly.pdbx_seq_one_letter_code
_entity_poly.pdbx_strand_id
1 'polypeptide(L)' 'GGDLLEGRWVCCRQQANDSPGCEPCDHTDAVRIYTENPDYGTWTWEPA' A
#
# COMPACT_ATOMS: atom_id res chain seq x y z
N GLY A 1 4.68 0.93 5.34
CA GLY A 1 3.28 0.47 5.27
C GLY A 1 3.24 -1.04 5.47
N GLY A 2 2.22 -1.56 6.15
CA GLY A 2 2.06 -3.00 6.39
C GLY A 2 0.83 -3.57 5.68
N ASP A 3 0.76 -4.90 5.58
CA ASP A 3 -0.42 -5.58 5.06
C ASP A 3 -1.51 -5.70 6.14
N LEU A 4 -2.77 -5.53 5.75
CA LEU A 4 -3.93 -5.78 6.62
C LEU A 4 -4.54 -7.13 6.22
N LEU A 5 -4.55 -8.08 7.14
CA LEU A 5 -5.14 -9.40 6.93
C LEU A 5 -6.09 -9.71 8.09
N GLU A 6 -7.32 -10.16 7.79
CA GLU A 6 -8.33 -10.48 8.81
C GLU A 6 -8.62 -9.34 9.82
N GLY A 7 -8.58 -8.09 9.37
CA GLY A 7 -8.84 -6.92 10.24
C GLY A 7 -7.73 -6.61 11.25
N ARG A 8 -6.53 -7.17 11.05
CA ARG A 8 -5.33 -6.83 11.82
C ARG A 8 -4.18 -6.46 10.91
N TRP A 9 -3.37 -5.51 11.37
CA TRP A 9 -2.08 -5.20 10.76
C TRP A 9 -1.12 -6.38 10.97
N VAL A 10 -0.57 -6.93 9.89
CA VAL A 10 0.30 -8.12 9.95
C VAL A 10 1.61 -7.82 10.69
N CYS A 11 2.16 -6.61 10.52
CA CYS A 11 3.44 -6.20 11.11
C CYS A 11 3.40 -6.09 12.65
N CYS A 12 2.30 -5.60 13.23
CA CYS A 12 2.19 -5.34 14.67
C CYS A 12 1.02 -6.01 15.38
N ARG A 13 0.18 -6.74 14.64
CA ARG A 13 -1.06 -7.35 15.12
C ARG A 13 -2.04 -6.36 15.77
N GLN A 14 -1.89 -5.07 15.48
CA GLN A 14 -2.84 -4.06 15.89
C GLN A 14 -4.18 -4.33 15.18
N GLN A 15 -5.27 -4.34 15.94
CA GLN A 15 -6.62 -4.63 15.43
C GLN A 15 -7.39 -3.36 15.06
N ALA A 16 -6.99 -2.20 15.60
CA ALA A 16 -7.60 -0.94 15.23
C ALA A 16 -7.06 -0.51 13.86
N ASN A 17 -7.98 -0.26 12.91
CA ASN A 17 -7.65 0.18 11.56
C ASN A 17 -6.86 1.50 11.59
N ASP A 18 -7.20 2.42 12.49
CA ASP A 18 -6.56 3.73 12.63
C ASP A 18 -5.38 3.73 13.62
N SER A 19 -4.77 2.58 13.86
CA SER A 19 -3.58 2.52 14.73
C SER A 19 -2.42 3.32 14.11
N PRO A 20 -1.55 3.94 14.93
CA PRO A 20 -0.44 4.77 14.45
C PRO A 20 0.66 4.00 13.68
N GLY A 21 0.51 2.69 13.47
CA GLY A 21 1.55 1.81 12.95
C GLY A 21 2.60 1.46 14.01
N CYS A 22 3.44 0.48 13.72
CA CYS A 22 4.57 0.08 14.58
C CYS A 22 5.94 0.47 14.03
N GLU A 23 5.97 0.88 12.77
CA GLU A 23 7.18 1.28 12.06
C GLU A 23 6.90 2.61 11.36
N PRO A 24 7.93 3.48 11.22
CA PRO A 24 7.81 4.69 10.43
C PRO A 24 7.29 4.36 9.03
N CYS A 25 6.23 5.03 8.61
CA CYS A 25 5.77 4.92 7.25
C CYS A 25 6.67 5.76 6.35
N ASP A 26 7.41 5.12 5.45
CA ASP A 26 8.04 5.79 4.33
C ASP A 26 6.96 6.08 3.29
N HIS A 27 6.34 7.25 3.41
CA HIS A 27 5.38 7.74 2.43
C HIS A 27 6.14 8.08 1.15
N THR A 28 5.83 7.38 0.06
CA THR A 28 6.39 7.76 -1.23
C THR A 28 5.72 9.04 -1.70
N ASP A 29 6.51 10.12 -1.81
CA ASP A 29 6.09 11.37 -2.46
C ASP A 29 6.19 11.29 -4.00
N ALA A 30 6.68 10.16 -4.53
CA ALA A 30 6.84 9.96 -5.95
C ALA A 30 5.48 9.96 -6.66
N VAL A 31 5.29 10.91 -7.57
CA VAL A 31 4.18 10.92 -8.51
C VAL A 31 4.28 9.64 -9.34
N ARG A 32 3.21 8.84 -9.34
CA ARG A 32 3.14 7.60 -10.13
C ARG A 32 2.40 7.85 -11.42
N ILE A 33 2.97 7.42 -12.54
CA ILE A 33 2.26 7.35 -13.81
C ILE A 33 1.68 5.95 -13.91
N TYR A 34 0.36 5.87 -14.07
CA TYR A 34 -0.35 4.60 -14.24
C TYR A 34 -0.62 4.39 -15.73
N THR A 35 -0.19 3.24 -16.24
CA THR A 35 -0.47 2.81 -17.62
C THR A 35 -1.33 1.57 -17.56
N GLU A 36 -2.50 1.65 -18.20
CA GLU A 36 -3.39 0.51 -18.39
C GLU A 36 -2.78 -0.45 -19.41
N ASN A 37 -2.72 -1.74 -19.05
CA ASN A 37 -2.35 -2.80 -19.95
C ASN A 37 -3.63 -3.39 -20.59
N PRO A 38 -3.93 -3.06 -21.85
CA PRO A 38 -5.22 -3.31 -22.46
C PRO A 38 -5.52 -4.81 -22.66
N ASP A 39 -4.49 -5.66 -22.71
CA ASP A 39 -4.65 -7.11 -22.90
C ASP A 39 -5.23 -7.82 -21.66
N TYR A 40 -5.03 -7.26 -20.46
CA TYR A 40 -5.37 -7.93 -19.20
C TYR A 40 -6.20 -7.08 -18.24
N GLY A 41 -6.50 -5.81 -18.59
CA GLY A 41 -7.20 -4.88 -17.69
C GLY A 41 -6.44 -4.59 -16.39
N THR A 42 -5.13 -4.78 -16.41
CA THR A 42 -4.25 -4.54 -15.26
C THR A 42 -3.55 -3.20 -15.41
N TRP A 43 -3.30 -2.53 -14.29
CA TRP A 43 -2.60 -1.25 -14.28
C TRP A 43 -1.18 -1.48 -13.79
N THR A 44 -0.22 -1.00 -14.57
CA THR A 44 1.19 -0.94 -14.17
C THR A 44 1.53 0.49 -13.78
N TRP A 45 2.41 0.68 -12.80
CA TRP A 45 2.84 2.01 -12.40
C TRP A 45 4.36 2.09 -12.40
N GLU A 46 4.85 3.26 -12.83
CA GLU A 46 6.26 3.62 -12.79
C GLU A 46 6.39 4.93 -12.01
N PRO A 47 7.46 5.11 -11.20
CA PRO A 47 7.75 6.41 -10.61
C PRO A 47 8.09 7.40 -11.74
N ALA A 48 7.53 8.61 -11.67
CA ALA A 48 7.80 9.70 -12.63
C ALA A 48 9.23 10.23 -12.54
#